data_AF-A0A6A5C289-F1
#
_entry.id   AF-A0A6A5C289-F1
#
_cell.length_a   1.000
_cell.length_b   1.000
_cell.length_c   1.000
_cell.angle_alpha   90.00
_cell.angle_beta   90.00
_cell.angle_gamma   90.00
#
_symmetry.space_group_name_H-M   'P 1'
#
loop_
_entity.id
_entity.type
_entity.pdbx_description
1 polymer ?
#
loop_
_entity_poly.entity_id
_entity_poly.type
_entity_poly.pdbx_seq_one_letter_code
_entity_poly.pdbx_strand_id
1 'polypeptide(L)'
;MATSFSLIARSTGLPVHQWLMCLLFMALFSSSSTTMLSMVHAQILPSIQFNQAIDSAMAELQSESTFTSFIQQALPYYSIPYCNLRPNYPSFSPIPSNVKTLTCCGPYKPTEDNWSSVYRKVATGLADKLNSKYGLQLSSVYKAINTTELGYFESLRKAVNTGSCDVIVSDTTFTTERAAVVKFATCAYGSSTSGFLRTALDANGTRIDELSQLNAPNYIVAFYASTVYEMAANTTLPLAQKIRVTSLSDDPYNLVLQNKIHALISDAADLNSWKATHSDQCSVCYVKAFGEQSPFGIFTAQTTRSSGSGFSMYGSSPMRMIMIGVFVVLMALFSAV
;
A
#
# COMPACT_ATOMS: atom_id res chain seq x y z
N MET A 1 43.48 -8.11 -3.59
CA MET A 1 42.90 -8.87 -4.72
C MET A 1 43.81 -8.95 -5.94
N ALA A 2 44.66 -7.96 -6.25
CA ALA A 2 45.55 -8.01 -7.42
C ALA A 2 46.70 -9.05 -7.33
N THR A 3 47.13 -9.42 -6.11
CA THR A 3 48.25 -10.36 -5.91
C THR A 3 47.88 -11.84 -6.01
N SER A 4 46.59 -12.19 -5.98
CA SER A 4 46.12 -13.58 -6.00
C SER A 4 45.94 -14.17 -7.40
N PHE A 5 45.87 -13.35 -8.45
CA PHE A 5 45.62 -13.82 -9.81
C PHE A 5 46.87 -14.32 -10.56
N SER A 6 48.07 -13.88 -10.17
CA SER A 6 49.29 -14.27 -10.91
C SER A 6 49.73 -15.72 -10.67
N LEU A 7 49.29 -16.33 -9.56
CA LEU A 7 49.60 -17.72 -9.21
C LEU A 7 48.78 -18.73 -10.03
N ILE A 8 47.56 -18.39 -10.45
CA ILE A 8 46.68 -19.28 -11.23
C ILE A 8 47.10 -19.31 -12.71
N ALA A 9 47.56 -18.18 -13.26
CA ALA A 9 47.98 -18.09 -14.65
C ALA A 9 49.20 -18.99 -14.97
N ARG A 10 50.09 -19.23 -14.00
CA ARG A 10 51.31 -20.03 -14.21
C ARG A 10 51.07 -21.54 -14.29
N SER A 11 49.93 -22.06 -13.80
CA SER A 11 49.70 -23.52 -13.78
C SER A 11 49.00 -24.06 -15.04
N THR A 12 48.46 -23.20 -15.91
CA THR A 12 47.59 -23.62 -17.02
C THR A 12 48.22 -23.45 -18.40
N GLY A 13 49.38 -22.78 -18.52
CA GLY A 13 50.08 -22.58 -19.79
C GLY A 13 49.34 -21.71 -20.83
N LEU A 14 48.19 -21.14 -20.48
CA LEU A 14 47.38 -20.32 -21.38
C LEU A 14 47.93 -18.88 -21.47
N PRO A 15 48.00 -18.28 -22.67
CA PRO A 15 48.43 -16.90 -22.84
C PRO A 15 47.47 -15.93 -22.13
N VAL A 16 48.04 -14.86 -21.54
CA VAL A 16 47.34 -13.87 -20.70
C VAL A 16 46.11 -13.26 -21.39
N HIS A 17 46.13 -13.13 -22.71
CA HIS A 17 45.03 -12.59 -23.50
C HIS A 17 43.77 -13.50 -23.50
N GLN A 18 43.93 -14.82 -23.42
CA GLN A 18 42.80 -15.76 -23.30
C GLN A 18 42.15 -15.71 -21.91
N TRP A 19 42.94 -15.50 -20.85
CA TRP A 19 42.43 -15.31 -19.50
C TRP A 19 41.59 -14.03 -19.37
N LEU A 20 42.04 -12.93 -20.00
CA LEU A 20 41.28 -11.69 -20.01
C LEU A 20 39.95 -11.83 -20.77
N MET A 21 39.93 -12.56 -21.88
CA MET A 21 38.69 -12.85 -22.60
C MET A 21 37.74 -13.73 -21.79
N CYS A 22 38.21 -14.80 -21.13
CA CYS A 22 37.36 -15.62 -20.26
C CYS A 22 36.77 -14.85 -19.07
N LEU A 23 37.55 -13.94 -18.45
CA LEU A 23 37.05 -13.10 -17.38
C LEU A 23 36.06 -12.04 -17.86
N LEU A 24 36.30 -11.40 -19.02
CA LEU A 24 35.32 -10.49 -19.62
C LEU A 24 34.04 -11.24 -20.00
N PHE A 25 34.18 -12.45 -20.54
CA PHE A 25 33.05 -13.30 -20.92
C PHE A 25 32.26 -13.75 -19.68
N MET A 26 32.93 -14.17 -18.60
CA MET A 26 32.27 -14.48 -17.34
C MET A 26 31.67 -13.24 -16.66
N ALA A 27 32.24 -12.04 -16.82
CA ALA A 27 31.61 -10.80 -16.31
C ALA A 27 30.37 -10.40 -17.14
N LEU A 28 30.40 -10.61 -18.46
CA LEU A 28 29.28 -10.36 -19.37
C LEU A 28 28.19 -11.46 -19.30
N PHE A 29 28.54 -12.70 -18.91
CA PHE A 29 27.60 -13.81 -18.76
C PHE A 29 27.17 -14.10 -17.31
N SER A 30 27.91 -13.66 -16.29
CA SER A 30 27.43 -13.72 -14.88
C SER A 30 26.37 -12.67 -14.58
N SER A 31 26.29 -11.62 -15.39
CA SER A 31 25.16 -10.67 -15.43
C SER A 31 24.01 -11.16 -16.31
N SER A 32 24.19 -12.26 -17.04
CA SER A 32 23.14 -12.88 -17.87
C SER A 32 22.40 -13.95 -17.08
N SER A 33 21.32 -13.51 -16.45
CA SER A 33 20.07 -14.26 -16.44
C SER A 33 20.04 -15.57 -15.66
N THR A 34 20.26 -15.49 -14.34
CA THR A 34 19.19 -16.04 -13.47
C THR A 34 18.00 -15.10 -13.57
N THR A 35 17.36 -15.06 -14.75
CA THR A 35 15.91 -14.92 -14.76
C THR A 35 15.45 -16.17 -14.03
N MET A 36 15.40 -16.08 -12.69
CA MET A 36 14.40 -16.85 -11.98
C MET A 36 13.15 -16.61 -12.80
N LEU A 37 12.72 -17.65 -13.52
CA LEU A 37 11.32 -17.91 -13.70
C LEU A 37 10.77 -18.04 -12.27
N SER A 38 10.69 -16.91 -11.57
CA SER A 38 9.57 -16.63 -10.72
C SER A 38 8.44 -16.80 -11.71
N MET A 39 7.87 -18.01 -11.70
CA MET A 39 6.53 -18.20 -12.20
C MET A 39 5.78 -17.13 -11.46
N VAL A 40 5.58 -16.00 -12.14
CA VAL A 40 4.63 -14.99 -11.77
C VAL A 40 3.37 -15.81 -11.70
N HIS A 41 3.04 -16.25 -10.48
CA HIS A 41 1.79 -16.91 -10.18
C HIS A 41 0.80 -15.87 -10.62
N ALA A 42 0.32 -15.99 -11.86
CA ALA A 42 -0.44 -14.91 -12.45
C ALA A 42 -1.62 -14.76 -11.53
N GLN A 43 -1.70 -13.58 -10.93
CA GLN A 43 -2.77 -13.28 -10.02
C GLN A 43 -4.04 -13.48 -10.82
N ILE A 44 -4.83 -14.44 -10.36
CA ILE A 44 -5.96 -14.95 -11.13
C ILE A 44 -7.08 -13.89 -11.11
N LEU A 45 -7.14 -13.06 -10.07
CA LEU A 45 -8.24 -12.13 -9.83
C LEU A 45 -8.06 -10.73 -10.45
N PRO A 46 -6.89 -10.05 -10.37
CA PRO A 46 -6.75 -8.67 -10.85
C PRO A 46 -7.06 -8.52 -12.34
N SER A 47 -8.28 -8.08 -12.61
CA SER A 47 -8.80 -7.80 -13.95
C SER A 47 -9.75 -6.59 -13.89
N ILE A 48 -10.01 -5.97 -15.04
CA ILE A 48 -10.93 -4.84 -15.14
C ILE A 48 -12.31 -5.20 -14.57
N GLN A 49 -12.83 -6.37 -14.90
CA GLN A 49 -14.13 -6.83 -14.43
C GLN A 49 -14.11 -7.17 -12.93
N PHE A 50 -13.02 -7.71 -12.39
CA PHE A 50 -12.89 -7.89 -10.94
C PHE A 50 -12.96 -6.54 -10.22
N ASN A 51 -12.21 -5.55 -10.69
CA ASN A 51 -12.25 -4.21 -10.14
C ASN A 51 -13.65 -3.60 -10.23
N GLN A 52 -14.35 -3.79 -11.34
CA GLN A 52 -15.74 -3.34 -11.54
C GLN A 52 -16.72 -4.04 -10.59
N ALA A 53 -16.54 -5.35 -10.33
CA ALA A 53 -17.37 -6.09 -9.39
C ALA A 53 -17.13 -5.66 -7.93
N ILE A 54 -15.88 -5.40 -7.54
CA ILE A 54 -15.54 -4.84 -6.21
C ILE A 54 -16.13 -3.44 -6.05
N ASP A 55 -16.02 -2.59 -7.07
CA ASP A 55 -16.57 -1.23 -7.05
C ASP A 55 -18.11 -1.25 -6.90
N SER A 56 -18.78 -2.10 -7.67
CA SER A 56 -20.24 -2.29 -7.58
C SER A 56 -20.66 -2.81 -6.21
N ALA A 57 -19.94 -3.80 -5.66
CA ALA A 57 -20.19 -4.36 -4.33
C ALA A 57 -20.01 -3.32 -3.21
N MET A 58 -18.97 -2.49 -3.29
CA MET A 58 -18.75 -1.41 -2.33
C MET A 58 -19.84 -0.34 -2.44
N ALA A 59 -20.27 0.00 -3.64
CA ALA A 59 -21.36 0.97 -3.85
C ALA A 59 -22.69 0.48 -3.26
N GLU A 60 -23.02 -0.80 -3.43
CA GLU A 60 -24.19 -1.40 -2.79
C GLU A 60 -24.05 -1.44 -1.27
N LEU A 61 -22.92 -1.92 -0.75
CA LEU A 61 -22.65 -2.00 0.69
C LEU A 61 -22.74 -0.62 1.37
N GLN A 62 -22.13 0.40 0.78
CA GLN A 62 -22.16 1.77 1.29
C GLN A 62 -23.59 2.31 1.39
N SER A 63 -24.49 1.86 0.51
CA SER A 63 -25.88 2.30 0.51
C SER A 63 -26.79 1.59 1.51
N GLU A 64 -26.29 0.53 2.17
CA GLU A 64 -27.05 -0.17 3.19
C GLU A 64 -27.13 0.65 4.48
N SER A 65 -28.34 0.91 4.96
CA SER A 65 -28.56 1.65 6.22
C SER A 65 -27.93 0.95 7.42
N THR A 66 -27.87 -0.38 7.43
CA THR A 66 -27.23 -1.17 8.49
C THR A 66 -25.71 -0.99 8.49
N PHE A 67 -25.10 -0.91 7.31
CA PHE A 67 -23.67 -0.65 7.17
C PHE A 67 -23.33 0.79 7.56
N THR A 68 -24.08 1.79 7.08
CA THR A 68 -23.82 3.19 7.43
C THR A 68 -24.02 3.46 8.93
N SER A 69 -25.04 2.85 9.55
CA SER A 69 -25.26 2.94 11.00
C SER A 69 -24.08 2.34 11.78
N PHE A 70 -23.56 1.20 11.32
CA PHE A 70 -22.40 0.57 11.94
C PHE A 70 -21.15 1.48 11.86
N ILE A 71 -20.88 2.08 10.69
CA ILE A 71 -19.74 3.00 10.52
C ILE A 71 -19.88 4.21 11.45
N GLN A 72 -21.07 4.83 11.50
CA GLN A 72 -21.32 5.97 12.40
C GLN A 72 -21.15 5.62 13.87
N GLN A 73 -21.56 4.42 14.28
CA GLN A 73 -21.39 3.96 15.66
C GLN A 73 -19.92 3.68 16.00
N ALA A 74 -19.19 3.02 15.09
CA ALA A 74 -17.79 2.68 15.30
C ALA A 74 -16.87 3.92 15.23
N LEU A 75 -17.24 4.90 14.40
CA LEU A 75 -16.42 6.05 14.03
C LEU A 75 -17.25 7.36 14.12
N PRO A 76 -17.62 7.83 15.34
CA PRO A 76 -18.57 8.93 15.52
C PRO A 76 -18.09 10.29 15.04
N TYR A 77 -16.78 10.47 14.87
CA TYR A 77 -16.16 11.71 14.38
C TYR A 77 -15.96 11.74 12.86
N TYR A 78 -16.34 10.67 12.16
CA TYR A 78 -16.22 10.54 10.73
C TYR A 78 -17.58 10.74 10.06
N SER A 79 -17.58 11.31 8.86
CA SER A 79 -18.79 11.37 8.04
C SER A 79 -18.75 10.33 6.93
N ILE A 80 -19.93 9.91 6.48
CA ILE A 80 -20.06 9.00 5.34
C ILE A 80 -20.45 9.86 4.14
N PRO A 81 -19.59 9.98 3.11
CA PRO A 81 -19.93 10.74 1.92
C PRO A 81 -21.10 10.10 1.20
N TYR A 82 -22.01 10.92 0.65
CA TYR A 82 -23.11 10.41 -0.16
C TYR A 82 -22.58 9.83 -1.47
N CYS A 83 -22.94 8.58 -1.79
CA CYS A 83 -22.62 7.97 -3.07
C CYS A 83 -23.87 7.75 -3.91
N ASN A 84 -24.02 8.55 -4.97
CA ASN A 84 -25.06 8.38 -5.98
C ASN A 84 -24.63 7.48 -7.15
N LEU A 85 -23.34 7.16 -7.24
CA LEU A 85 -22.80 6.33 -8.31
C LEU A 85 -23.18 4.87 -8.06
N ARG A 86 -23.69 4.24 -9.12
CA ARG A 86 -24.05 2.82 -9.15
C ARG A 86 -23.29 2.15 -10.29
N PRO A 87 -22.00 1.80 -10.07
CA PRO A 87 -21.27 1.01 -11.04
C PRO A 87 -22.04 -0.27 -11.34
N ASN A 88 -22.13 -0.64 -12.62
CA ASN A 88 -22.78 -1.87 -13.01
C ASN A 88 -21.82 -3.03 -12.76
N TYR A 89 -22.32 -4.12 -12.19
CA TYR A 89 -21.59 -5.38 -12.17
C TYR A 89 -21.30 -5.87 -13.60
N PRO A 90 -20.15 -6.53 -13.82
CA PRO A 90 -19.95 -7.38 -15.00
C PRO A 90 -21.08 -8.42 -15.15
N SER A 91 -21.43 -8.76 -16.40
CA SER A 91 -22.49 -9.71 -16.73
C SER A 91 -22.18 -11.16 -16.31
N PHE A 92 -20.89 -11.50 -16.14
CA PHE A 92 -20.42 -12.80 -15.67
C PHE A 92 -19.50 -12.62 -14.46
N SER A 93 -19.40 -13.64 -13.61
CA SER A 93 -18.47 -13.61 -12.47
C SER A 93 -17.03 -13.45 -12.98
N PRO A 94 -16.31 -12.40 -12.55
CA PRO A 94 -14.87 -12.29 -12.81
C PRO A 94 -14.04 -13.17 -11.87
N ILE A 95 -14.68 -13.84 -10.91
CA ILE A 95 -14.05 -14.69 -9.91
C ILE A 95 -14.21 -16.14 -10.35
N PRO A 96 -13.11 -16.88 -10.61
CA PRO A 96 -13.18 -18.29 -10.99
C PRO A 96 -13.82 -19.15 -9.91
N SER A 97 -14.53 -20.20 -10.34
CA SER A 97 -15.31 -21.07 -9.44
C SER A 97 -14.47 -21.84 -8.41
N ASN A 98 -13.16 -22.00 -8.66
CA ASN A 98 -12.20 -22.61 -7.73
C ASN A 98 -11.72 -21.65 -6.63
N VAL A 99 -11.96 -20.35 -6.76
CA VAL A 99 -11.66 -19.37 -5.70
C VAL A 99 -12.78 -19.39 -4.68
N LYS A 100 -12.45 -19.71 -3.42
CA LYS A 100 -13.39 -19.80 -2.28
C LYS A 100 -13.19 -18.72 -1.22
N THR A 101 -12.19 -17.88 -1.41
CA THR A 101 -11.79 -16.88 -0.43
C THR A 101 -11.55 -15.54 -1.12
N LEU A 102 -12.10 -14.48 -0.54
CA LEU A 102 -11.72 -13.10 -0.83
C LEU A 102 -10.75 -12.65 0.27
N THR A 103 -9.48 -12.49 -0.07
CA THR A 103 -8.46 -12.04 0.87
C THR A 103 -8.46 -10.51 0.92
N CYS A 104 -9.05 -9.96 1.97
CA CYS A 104 -9.02 -8.54 2.26
C CYS A 104 -7.89 -8.23 3.25
N CYS A 105 -7.25 -7.08 3.10
CA CYS A 105 -6.13 -6.71 3.96
C CYS A 105 -6.21 -5.29 4.46
N GLY A 106 -5.68 -5.05 5.66
CA GLY A 106 -5.53 -3.71 6.24
C GLY A 106 -4.18 -3.56 6.95
N PRO A 107 -3.87 -2.38 7.49
CA PRO A 107 -2.66 -2.18 8.27
C PRO A 107 -2.64 -3.08 9.51
N TYR A 108 -1.46 -3.58 9.87
CA TYR A 108 -1.27 -4.30 11.12
C TYR A 108 -1.39 -3.37 12.31
N LYS A 109 -2.27 -3.73 13.25
CA LYS A 109 -2.35 -3.12 14.57
C LYS A 109 -2.18 -4.21 15.63
N PRO A 110 -1.37 -3.97 16.67
CA PRO A 110 -1.10 -4.97 17.71
C PRO A 110 -2.33 -5.23 18.59
N THR A 111 -3.25 -4.28 18.68
CA THR A 111 -4.50 -4.39 19.43
C THR A 111 -5.70 -4.24 18.49
N GLU A 112 -6.78 -4.94 18.81
CA GLU A 112 -8.05 -4.76 18.11
C GLU A 112 -8.66 -3.41 18.46
N ASP A 113 -9.01 -2.65 17.43
CA ASP A 113 -9.58 -1.31 17.54
C ASP A 113 -10.83 -1.17 16.65
N ASN A 114 -11.50 -0.03 16.76
CA ASN A 114 -12.71 0.24 15.98
C ASN A 114 -12.44 0.12 14.47
N TRP A 115 -11.26 0.54 14.01
CA TRP A 115 -10.85 0.41 12.61
C TRP A 115 -10.76 -1.04 12.16
N SER A 116 -10.15 -1.91 12.96
CA SER A 116 -10.06 -3.35 12.66
C SER A 116 -11.44 -3.99 12.50
N SER A 117 -12.40 -3.60 13.33
CA SER A 117 -13.81 -4.03 13.22
C SER A 117 -14.45 -3.52 11.93
N VAL A 118 -14.23 -2.25 11.57
CA VAL A 118 -14.67 -1.65 10.30
C VAL A 118 -14.11 -2.40 9.10
N TYR A 119 -12.82 -2.70 9.09
CA TYR A 119 -12.18 -3.40 7.97
C TYR A 119 -12.72 -4.81 7.77
N ARG A 120 -12.97 -5.54 8.87
CA ARG A 120 -13.64 -6.86 8.81
C ARG A 120 -15.07 -6.73 8.31
N LYS A 121 -15.83 -5.74 8.78
CA LYS A 121 -17.21 -5.50 8.31
C LYS A 121 -17.26 -5.22 6.82
N VAL A 122 -16.33 -4.41 6.30
CA VAL A 122 -16.20 -4.14 4.86
C VAL A 122 -15.83 -5.42 4.11
N ALA A 123 -14.83 -6.17 4.57
CA ALA A 123 -14.38 -7.41 3.93
C ALA A 123 -15.51 -8.45 3.80
N THR A 124 -16.26 -8.67 4.88
CA THR A 124 -17.41 -9.59 4.89
C THR A 124 -18.53 -9.07 4.00
N GLY A 125 -18.87 -7.78 4.10
CA GLY A 125 -19.90 -7.17 3.24
C GLY A 125 -19.58 -7.30 1.75
N LEU A 126 -18.32 -7.12 1.34
CA LEU A 126 -17.91 -7.33 -0.06
C LEU A 126 -18.14 -8.77 -0.52
N ALA A 127 -17.73 -9.76 0.30
CA ALA A 127 -17.93 -11.17 -0.03
C ALA A 127 -19.43 -11.50 -0.14
N ASP A 128 -20.27 -11.01 0.78
CA ASP A 128 -21.72 -11.21 0.77
C ASP A 128 -22.37 -10.65 -0.49
N LYS A 129 -21.99 -9.43 -0.89
CA LYS A 129 -22.47 -8.79 -2.13
C LYS A 129 -22.08 -9.56 -3.38
N LEU A 130 -20.83 -10.03 -3.46
CA LEU A 130 -20.37 -10.85 -4.58
C LEU A 130 -21.08 -12.21 -4.63
N ASN A 131 -21.27 -12.86 -3.48
CA ASN A 131 -21.99 -14.12 -3.36
C ASN A 131 -23.44 -13.98 -3.83
N SER A 132 -24.12 -12.95 -3.34
CA SER A 132 -25.50 -12.64 -3.74
C SER A 132 -25.62 -12.34 -5.23
N LYS A 133 -24.65 -11.61 -5.81
CA LYS A 133 -24.69 -11.22 -7.22
C LYS A 133 -24.45 -12.37 -8.18
N TYR A 134 -23.49 -13.23 -7.86
CA TYR A 134 -22.95 -14.23 -8.80
C TYR A 134 -23.23 -15.68 -8.39
N GLY A 135 -23.94 -15.93 -7.28
CA GLY A 135 -24.17 -17.28 -6.77
C GLY A 135 -22.89 -17.97 -6.29
N LEU A 136 -21.93 -17.19 -5.79
CA LEU A 136 -20.65 -17.70 -5.28
C LEU A 136 -20.77 -18.15 -3.82
N GLN A 137 -19.72 -18.80 -3.33
CA GLN A 137 -19.55 -19.21 -1.92
C GLN A 137 -18.19 -18.73 -1.40
N LEU A 138 -17.94 -17.43 -1.53
CA LEU A 138 -16.74 -16.79 -1.03
C LEU A 138 -16.83 -16.59 0.47
N SER A 139 -15.78 -16.97 1.18
CA SER A 139 -15.50 -16.52 2.54
C SER A 139 -14.58 -15.30 2.52
N SER A 140 -14.76 -14.33 3.42
CA SER A 140 -13.81 -13.23 3.58
C SER A 140 -12.71 -13.62 4.56
N VAL A 141 -11.45 -13.43 4.18
CA VAL A 141 -10.30 -13.55 5.10
C VAL A 141 -9.66 -12.18 5.26
N TYR A 142 -9.52 -11.71 6.50
CA TYR A 142 -8.81 -10.47 6.81
C TYR A 142 -7.35 -10.76 7.19
N LYS A 143 -6.40 -10.14 6.49
CA LYS A 143 -4.97 -10.20 6.83
C LYS A 143 -4.43 -8.82 7.19
N ALA A 144 -3.68 -8.77 8.29
CA ALA A 144 -2.94 -7.59 8.69
C ALA A 144 -1.61 -7.49 7.94
N ILE A 145 -1.28 -6.32 7.39
CA ILE A 145 -0.05 -6.05 6.65
C ILE A 145 0.89 -5.19 7.49
N ASN A 146 2.13 -5.65 7.66
CA ASN A 146 3.15 -4.86 8.32
C ASN A 146 3.55 -3.66 7.43
N THR A 147 3.41 -2.46 7.97
CA THR A 147 3.68 -1.19 7.28
C THR A 147 5.02 -0.55 7.67
N THR A 148 5.82 -1.18 8.54
CA THR A 148 7.04 -0.59 9.09
C THR A 148 8.13 -0.37 8.04
N GLU A 149 8.33 -1.32 7.12
CA GLU A 149 9.44 -1.28 6.15
C GLU A 149 9.20 -0.24 5.03
N LEU A 150 8.02 -0.24 4.40
CA LEU A 150 7.72 0.61 3.24
C LEU A 150 6.84 1.83 3.60
N GLY A 151 6.34 1.91 4.83
CA GLY A 151 5.30 2.84 5.25
C GLY A 151 3.90 2.36 4.86
N TYR A 152 2.89 3.14 5.27
CA TYR A 152 1.48 2.75 5.18
C TYR A 152 1.01 2.41 3.76
N PHE A 153 1.02 3.38 2.84
CA PHE A 153 0.40 3.18 1.53
C PHE A 153 1.17 2.17 0.67
N GLU A 154 2.50 2.24 0.70
CA GLU A 154 3.36 1.41 -0.14
C GLU A 154 3.34 -0.07 0.26
N SER A 155 3.28 -0.38 1.56
CA SER A 155 3.09 -1.76 2.01
C SER A 155 1.75 -2.34 1.56
N LEU A 156 0.66 -1.58 1.67
CA LEU A 156 -0.67 -2.01 1.26
C LEU A 156 -0.79 -2.15 -0.27
N ARG A 157 -0.23 -1.20 -1.02
CA ARG A 157 -0.11 -1.25 -2.48
C ARG A 157 0.67 -2.48 -2.94
N LYS A 158 1.83 -2.75 -2.33
CA LYS A 158 2.62 -3.95 -2.61
C LYS A 158 1.79 -5.20 -2.40
N ALA A 159 1.00 -5.28 -1.32
CA ALA A 159 0.25 -6.47 -0.98
C ALA A 159 -0.83 -6.83 -2.03
N VAL A 160 -1.52 -5.86 -2.63
CA VAL A 160 -2.42 -6.13 -3.78
C VAL A 160 -1.66 -6.40 -5.07
N ASN A 161 -0.57 -5.67 -5.32
CA ASN A 161 0.24 -5.86 -6.53
C ASN A 161 1.00 -7.18 -6.55
N THR A 162 1.25 -7.81 -5.40
CA THR A 162 1.83 -9.17 -5.28
C THR A 162 0.78 -10.26 -5.13
N GLY A 163 -0.51 -9.90 -5.00
CA GLY A 163 -1.59 -10.88 -4.85
C GLY A 163 -1.62 -11.54 -3.48
N SER A 164 -0.91 -10.96 -2.51
CA SER A 164 -1.03 -11.33 -1.10
C SER A 164 -2.42 -10.97 -0.56
N CYS A 165 -3.04 -9.97 -1.19
CA CYS A 165 -4.37 -9.43 -0.93
C CYS A 165 -5.10 -9.24 -2.25
N ASP A 166 -6.40 -9.47 -2.26
CA ASP A 166 -7.27 -9.20 -3.40
C ASP A 166 -7.81 -7.76 -3.33
N VAL A 167 -8.10 -7.31 -2.11
CA VAL A 167 -8.65 -5.98 -1.80
C VAL A 167 -7.95 -5.42 -0.56
N ILE A 168 -7.56 -4.15 -0.59
CA ILE A 168 -7.21 -3.42 0.63
C ILE A 168 -8.48 -2.79 1.21
N VAL A 169 -8.75 -3.11 2.47
CA VAL A 169 -9.81 -2.56 3.31
C VAL A 169 -9.15 -1.72 4.41
N SER A 170 -8.92 -0.44 4.12
CA SER A 170 -8.28 0.49 5.05
C SER A 170 -8.83 1.90 4.88
N ASP A 171 -8.55 2.76 5.85
CA ASP A 171 -8.80 4.19 5.88
C ASP A 171 -7.92 5.00 4.90
N THR A 172 -7.62 4.43 3.73
CA THR A 172 -6.73 5.07 2.76
C THR A 172 -7.43 6.21 2.02
N THR A 173 -6.99 7.44 2.31
CA THR A 173 -7.43 8.66 1.64
C THR A 173 -7.22 8.59 0.13
N PHE A 174 -8.23 9.00 -0.63
CA PHE A 174 -8.17 9.10 -2.08
C PHE A 174 -7.36 10.34 -2.46
N THR A 175 -6.30 10.16 -3.25
CA THR A 175 -5.56 11.26 -3.86
C THR A 175 -5.28 10.94 -5.33
N THR A 176 -5.03 11.97 -6.13
CA THR A 176 -4.69 11.81 -7.55
C THR A 176 -3.46 10.91 -7.74
N GLU A 177 -2.44 11.09 -6.90
CA GLU A 177 -1.19 10.33 -6.96
C GLU A 177 -1.41 8.85 -6.63
N ARG A 178 -2.23 8.56 -5.61
CA ARG A 178 -2.55 7.18 -5.23
C ARG A 178 -3.44 6.52 -6.29
N ALA A 179 -4.44 7.23 -6.80
CA ALA A 179 -5.34 6.73 -7.84
C ALA A 179 -4.62 6.45 -9.17
N ALA A 180 -3.44 7.02 -9.39
CA ALA A 180 -2.61 6.74 -10.55
C ALA A 180 -1.90 5.37 -10.49
N VAL A 181 -1.88 4.70 -9.33
CA VAL A 181 -1.15 3.43 -9.12
C VAL A 181 -1.98 2.30 -8.49
N VAL A 182 -3.22 2.58 -8.08
CA VAL A 182 -4.20 1.60 -7.58
C VAL A 182 -5.60 1.94 -8.11
N LYS A 183 -6.54 0.99 -8.01
CA LYS A 183 -7.94 1.27 -8.33
C LYS A 183 -8.76 1.41 -7.05
N PHE A 184 -9.06 2.64 -6.66
CA PHE A 184 -10.05 2.90 -5.60
C PHE A 184 -11.45 2.52 -6.05
N ALA A 185 -12.26 2.06 -5.10
CA ALA A 185 -13.71 2.05 -5.28
C ALA A 185 -14.22 3.49 -5.41
N THR A 186 -15.21 3.66 -6.27
CA THR A 186 -15.84 4.94 -6.59
C THR A 186 -16.58 5.49 -5.37
N CYS A 187 -17.24 4.62 -4.59
CA CYS A 187 -17.88 4.99 -3.34
C CYS A 187 -16.92 4.80 -2.16
N ALA A 188 -16.55 5.92 -1.54
CA ALA A 188 -15.89 5.92 -0.24
C ALA A 188 -16.86 5.51 0.87
N TYR A 189 -16.39 4.75 1.87
CA TYR A 189 -17.21 4.35 3.02
C TYR A 189 -17.07 5.31 4.21
N GLY A 190 -16.17 6.29 4.10
CA GLY A 190 -16.04 7.38 5.05
C GLY A 190 -15.22 8.52 4.49
N SER A 191 -15.21 9.64 5.21
CA SER A 191 -14.39 10.81 4.91
C SER A 191 -13.91 11.44 6.20
N SER A 192 -12.74 12.05 6.15
CA SER A 192 -12.11 12.69 7.29
C SER A 192 -11.38 13.96 6.90
N THR A 193 -11.03 14.75 7.90
CA THR A 193 -10.26 15.99 7.69
C THR A 193 -8.93 15.83 8.39
N SER A 194 -7.86 16.34 7.77
CA SER A 194 -6.55 16.37 8.43
C SER A 194 -6.61 17.30 9.64
N GLY A 195 -5.79 17.03 10.64
CA GLY A 195 -5.67 17.88 11.81
C GLY A 195 -4.30 17.81 12.43
N PHE A 196 -4.03 18.77 13.32
CA PHE A 196 -2.89 18.69 14.21
C PHE A 196 -3.36 18.74 15.67
N LEU A 197 -2.71 17.93 16.50
CA LEU A 197 -2.83 17.96 17.94
C LEU A 197 -1.68 18.78 18.49
N ARG A 198 -1.97 19.95 19.07
CA ARG A 198 -1.00 20.72 19.83
C ARG A 198 -0.80 20.05 21.20
N THR A 199 0.46 19.80 21.55
CA THR A 199 0.85 19.18 22.83
C THR A 199 1.06 20.21 23.95
N ALA A 200 1.42 19.74 25.15
CA ALA A 200 1.77 20.61 26.28
C ALA A 200 3.22 21.14 26.24
N LEU A 201 4.05 20.71 25.29
CA LEU A 201 5.40 21.27 25.11
C LEU A 201 5.27 22.77 24.81
N ASP A 202 5.85 23.61 25.67
CA ASP A 202 5.74 25.08 25.61
C ASP A 202 4.30 25.61 25.61
N ALA A 203 3.45 25.07 26.50
CA ALA A 203 2.03 25.43 26.61
C ALA A 203 1.75 26.93 26.89
N ASN A 204 2.73 27.68 27.42
CA ASN A 204 2.62 29.12 27.65
C ASN A 204 2.84 29.97 26.39
N GLY A 205 3.13 29.36 25.25
CA GLY A 205 3.33 30.05 23.98
C GLY A 205 2.04 30.57 23.34
N THR A 206 2.18 31.29 22.23
CA THR A 206 1.06 31.76 21.42
C THR A 206 0.19 30.59 20.96
N ARG A 207 -1.12 30.75 21.07
CA ARG A 207 -2.10 29.80 20.52
C ARG A 207 -1.89 29.65 19.00
N ILE A 208 -1.87 28.41 18.54
CA ILE A 208 -1.68 28.02 17.14
C ILE A 208 -3.04 27.61 16.61
N ASP A 209 -3.62 28.41 15.73
CA ASP A 209 -4.94 28.16 15.15
C ASP A 209 -4.83 27.61 13.72
N GLU A 210 -3.68 27.80 13.05
CA GLU A 210 -3.41 27.34 11.69
C GLU A 210 -2.14 26.50 11.61
N LEU A 211 -2.11 25.53 10.68
CA LEU A 211 -0.95 24.68 10.43
C LEU A 211 0.30 25.51 10.08
N SER A 212 0.13 26.55 9.25
CA SER A 212 1.20 27.46 8.80
C SER A 212 2.01 28.09 9.93
N GLN A 213 1.39 28.32 11.10
CA GLN A 213 2.04 28.91 12.26
C GLN A 213 3.07 27.98 12.92
N LEU A 214 3.04 26.67 12.61
CA LEU A 214 4.05 25.71 13.02
C LEU A 214 5.30 25.75 12.12
N ASN A 215 5.33 26.54 11.05
CA ASN A 215 6.44 26.63 10.12
C ASN A 215 7.58 27.52 10.66
N ALA A 216 8.20 27.11 11.76
CA ALA A 216 9.32 27.80 12.37
C ALA A 216 10.36 26.79 12.92
N PRO A 217 11.65 27.13 12.95
CA PRO A 217 12.73 26.19 13.30
C PRO A 217 12.69 25.68 14.75
N ASN A 218 11.97 26.37 15.63
CA ASN A 218 11.78 25.96 17.02
C ASN A 218 10.66 24.93 17.20
N TYR A 219 9.80 24.72 16.21
CA TYR A 219 8.74 23.71 16.30
C TYR A 219 9.22 22.33 15.85
N ILE A 220 8.78 21.32 16.58
CA ILE A 220 9.03 19.89 16.32
C ILE A 220 7.68 19.25 16.01
N VAL A 221 7.52 18.72 14.80
CA VAL A 221 6.25 18.19 14.32
C VAL A 221 6.42 16.73 13.92
N ALA A 222 5.57 15.86 14.48
CA ALA A 222 5.52 14.46 14.10
C ALA A 222 4.39 14.19 13.09
N PHE A 223 4.61 13.20 12.22
CA PHE A 223 3.61 12.72 11.26
C PHE A 223 3.93 11.28 10.83
N TYR A 224 2.92 10.57 10.36
CA TYR A 224 3.07 9.21 9.82
C TYR A 224 3.70 9.21 8.42
N ALA A 225 4.71 8.36 8.24
CA ALA A 225 5.40 8.14 6.97
C ALA A 225 4.50 7.54 5.89
N SER A 226 4.72 7.92 4.63
CA SER A 226 3.99 7.43 3.45
C SER A 226 2.47 7.67 3.55
N THR A 227 2.07 8.76 4.20
CA THR A 227 0.69 9.23 4.33
C THR A 227 0.50 10.62 3.73
N VAL A 228 -0.74 11.09 3.62
CA VAL A 228 -1.04 12.46 3.21
C VAL A 228 -0.53 13.50 4.24
N TYR A 229 -0.33 13.09 5.49
CA TYR A 229 0.21 13.96 6.55
C TYR A 229 1.69 14.30 6.32
N GLU A 230 2.47 13.37 5.78
CA GLU A 230 3.85 13.64 5.36
C GLU A 230 3.91 14.67 4.24
N MET A 231 3.00 14.59 3.26
CA MET A 231 2.88 15.59 2.19
C MET A 231 2.55 16.97 2.78
N ALA A 232 1.56 17.05 3.67
CA ALA A 232 1.18 18.31 4.33
C ALA A 232 2.34 18.91 5.14
N ALA A 233 3.04 18.10 5.93
CA ALA A 233 4.19 18.54 6.73
C ALA A 233 5.36 19.02 5.84
N ASN A 234 5.62 18.32 4.74
CA ASN A 234 6.74 18.68 3.85
C ASN A 234 6.48 19.92 3.02
N THR A 235 5.24 20.13 2.59
CA THR A 235 4.86 21.29 1.76
C THR A 235 4.60 22.54 2.60
N THR A 236 3.94 22.39 3.75
CA THR A 236 3.47 23.54 4.56
C THR A 236 4.48 23.96 5.62
N LEU A 237 5.32 23.02 6.11
CA LEU A 237 6.25 23.25 7.23
C LEU A 237 7.72 23.04 6.84
N PRO A 238 8.25 23.70 5.80
CA PRO A 238 9.64 23.51 5.38
C PRO A 238 10.68 23.90 6.45
N LEU A 239 10.36 24.81 7.37
CA LEU A 239 11.27 25.29 8.41
C LEU A 239 11.19 24.50 9.72
N ALA A 240 10.09 23.77 9.95
CA ALA A 240 9.91 23.00 11.18
C ALA A 240 10.86 21.80 11.26
N GLN A 241 11.25 21.42 12.48
CA GLN A 241 11.90 20.14 12.74
C GLN A 241 10.85 19.02 12.61
N LYS A 242 11.20 17.90 11.97
CA LYS A 242 10.25 16.85 11.60
C LYS A 242 10.65 15.51 12.21
N ILE A 243 9.70 14.86 12.88
CA ILE A 243 9.84 13.47 13.31
C ILE A 243 8.95 12.61 12.41
N ARG A 244 9.61 11.83 11.55
CA ARG A 244 8.93 10.89 10.65
C ARG A 244 8.68 9.58 11.38
N VAL A 245 7.40 9.22 11.55
CA VAL A 245 6.97 8.03 12.28
C VAL A 245 6.73 6.90 11.27
N THR A 246 7.61 5.90 11.25
CA THR A 246 7.60 4.83 10.24
C THR A 246 6.88 3.56 10.68
N SER A 247 6.85 3.29 11.98
CA SER A 247 6.14 2.13 12.52
C SER A 247 4.88 2.55 13.27
N LEU A 248 3.80 1.80 13.10
CA LEU A 248 2.64 1.89 13.99
C LEU A 248 2.97 1.44 15.44
N SER A 249 4.10 0.74 15.63
CA SER A 249 4.63 0.44 16.97
C SER A 249 5.35 1.63 17.62
N ASP A 250 5.83 2.59 16.81
CA ASP A 250 6.40 3.84 17.30
C ASP A 250 5.24 4.79 17.52
N ASP A 251 4.49 4.57 18.59
CA ASP A 251 3.27 5.31 18.87
C ASP A 251 3.59 6.81 19.01
N PRO A 252 3.17 7.67 18.05
CA PRO A 252 3.43 9.10 18.14
C PRO A 252 2.70 9.74 19.32
N TYR A 253 1.66 9.09 19.85
CA TYR A 253 1.01 9.54 21.07
C TYR A 253 1.95 9.44 22.28
N ASN A 254 2.92 8.51 22.30
CA ASN A 254 3.95 8.53 23.34
C ASN A 254 4.85 9.76 23.25
N LEU A 255 5.12 10.30 22.05
CA LEU A 255 5.85 11.56 21.89
C LEU A 255 5.03 12.75 22.40
N VAL A 256 3.71 12.70 22.24
CA VAL A 256 2.77 13.67 22.82
C VAL A 256 2.83 13.62 24.35
N LEU A 257 2.64 12.44 24.93
CA LEU A 257 2.63 12.24 26.39
C LEU A 257 3.97 12.59 27.06
N GLN A 258 5.08 12.37 26.36
CA GLN A 258 6.43 12.72 26.83
C GLN A 258 6.81 14.19 26.57
N ASN A 259 5.91 15.00 26.00
CA ASN A 259 6.18 16.39 25.61
C ASN A 259 7.43 16.54 24.72
N LYS A 260 7.65 15.59 23.80
CA LYS A 260 8.82 15.60 22.89
C LYS A 260 8.59 16.32 21.57
N ILE A 261 7.33 16.59 21.25
CA ILE A 261 6.90 17.26 20.01
C ILE A 261 5.96 18.39 20.35
N HIS A 262 5.91 19.41 19.51
CA HIS A 262 4.98 20.52 19.65
C HIS A 262 3.62 20.19 19.04
N ALA A 263 3.63 19.45 17.93
CA ALA A 263 2.41 19.02 17.26
C ALA A 263 2.54 17.62 16.63
N LEU A 264 1.43 16.89 16.62
CA LEU A 264 1.26 15.66 15.84
C LEU A 264 0.25 15.93 14.71
N ILE A 265 0.63 15.73 13.45
CA ILE A 265 -0.28 15.80 12.30
C ILE A 265 -0.84 14.41 12.02
N SER A 266 -2.17 14.29 12.01
CA SER A 266 -2.89 13.06 11.75
C SER A 266 -4.35 13.36 11.34
N ASP A 267 -5.21 12.36 11.38
CA ASP A 267 -6.65 12.50 11.21
C ASP A 267 -7.26 13.28 12.39
N ALA A 268 -7.99 14.36 12.12
CA ALA A 268 -8.58 15.17 13.18
C ALA A 268 -9.56 14.37 14.06
N ALA A 269 -10.25 13.38 13.49
CA ALA A 269 -11.17 12.53 14.24
C ALA A 269 -10.43 11.59 15.20
N ASP A 270 -9.35 10.93 14.73
CA ASP A 270 -8.50 10.10 15.60
C ASP A 270 -7.85 10.93 16.71
N LEU A 271 -7.35 12.13 16.38
CA LEU A 271 -6.75 13.03 17.37
C LEU A 271 -7.76 13.47 18.45
N ASN A 272 -9.00 13.78 18.06
CA ASN A 272 -10.06 14.13 19.01
C ASN A 272 -10.47 12.94 19.87
N SER A 273 -10.60 11.76 19.27
CA SER A 273 -10.90 10.51 19.98
C SER A 273 -9.82 10.19 21.02
N TRP A 274 -8.54 10.25 20.62
CA TRP A 274 -7.41 10.02 21.52
C TRP A 274 -7.35 11.06 22.65
N LYS A 275 -7.52 12.35 22.33
CA LYS A 275 -7.55 13.42 23.33
C LYS A 275 -8.68 13.24 24.34
N ALA A 276 -9.85 12.76 23.90
CA ALA A 276 -10.98 12.52 24.78
C ALA A 276 -10.71 11.40 25.80
N THR A 277 -9.92 10.39 25.44
CA THR A 277 -9.54 9.28 26.33
C THR A 277 -8.29 9.54 27.16
N HIS A 278 -7.54 10.61 26.87
CA HIS A 278 -6.30 11.02 27.57
C HIS A 278 -6.38 12.46 28.11
N SER A 279 -7.57 12.90 28.53
CA SER A 279 -7.81 14.29 28.94
C SER A 279 -7.03 14.70 30.20
N ASP A 280 -6.69 13.75 31.05
CA ASP A 280 -5.88 13.93 32.26
C ASP A 280 -4.41 14.22 31.95
N GLN A 281 -3.85 13.51 30.96
CA GLN A 281 -2.45 13.65 30.54
C GLN A 281 -2.25 14.73 29.47
N CYS A 282 -3.31 15.12 28.77
CA CYS A 282 -3.29 16.12 27.70
C CYS A 282 -4.29 17.28 27.95
N SER A 283 -4.34 17.77 29.20
CA SER A 283 -5.35 18.75 29.65
C SER A 283 -5.29 20.09 28.92
N VAL A 284 -4.11 20.53 28.49
CA VAL A 284 -3.89 21.77 27.72
C VAL A 284 -3.82 21.53 26.21
N CYS A 285 -3.86 20.27 25.78
CA CYS A 285 -3.78 19.93 24.37
C CYS A 285 -5.05 20.32 23.64
N TYR A 286 -4.94 20.64 22.35
CA TYR A 286 -6.09 20.92 21.52
C TYR A 286 -5.86 20.43 20.09
N VAL A 287 -6.97 20.09 19.43
CA VAL A 287 -6.97 19.62 18.04
C VAL A 287 -7.45 20.76 17.15
N LYS A 288 -6.78 20.98 16.03
CA LYS A 288 -7.20 21.87 14.96
C LYS A 288 -7.28 21.10 13.66
N ALA A 289 -8.47 21.03 13.10
CA ALA A 289 -8.68 20.51 11.75
C ALA A 289 -8.17 21.54 10.73
N PHE A 290 -7.66 21.06 9.60
CA PHE A 290 -7.24 21.88 8.48
C PHE A 290 -7.43 21.14 7.15
N GLY A 291 -7.45 21.90 6.05
CA GLY A 291 -7.66 21.35 4.72
C GLY A 291 -9.11 20.95 4.46
N GLU A 292 -9.33 20.33 3.32
CA GLU A 292 -10.64 19.83 2.92
C GLU A 292 -10.88 18.41 3.44
N GLN A 293 -12.15 18.10 3.66
CA GLN A 293 -12.54 16.75 3.96
C GLN A 293 -12.24 15.83 2.77
N SER A 294 -11.48 14.78 3.02
CA SER A 294 -11.02 13.84 2.01
C SER A 294 -11.70 12.47 2.19
N PRO A 295 -12.24 11.88 1.12
CA PRO A 295 -12.81 10.54 1.18
C PRO A 295 -11.72 9.48 1.36
N PHE A 296 -12.06 8.39 2.04
CA PHE A 296 -11.25 7.18 2.13
C PHE A 296 -12.08 5.93 1.87
N GLY A 297 -11.40 4.86 1.49
CA GLY A 297 -12.10 3.66 1.08
C GLY A 297 -11.17 2.52 0.69
N ILE A 298 -11.78 1.51 0.09
CA ILE A 298 -11.06 0.32 -0.37
C ILE A 298 -10.33 0.58 -1.69
N PHE A 299 -9.31 -0.22 -1.98
CA PHE A 299 -8.71 -0.26 -3.30
C PHE A 299 -8.22 -1.67 -3.69
N THR A 300 -8.08 -1.88 -4.98
CA THR A 300 -7.49 -3.09 -5.57
C THR A 300 -6.26 -2.73 -6.41
N ALA A 301 -5.55 -3.75 -6.88
CA ALA A 301 -4.47 -3.56 -7.86
C ALA A 301 -5.01 -2.90 -9.14
N GLN A 302 -4.26 -1.93 -9.66
CA GLN A 302 -4.53 -1.37 -10.98
C GLN A 302 -4.12 -2.38 -12.05
N THR A 303 -4.99 -2.59 -13.05
CA THR A 303 -4.78 -3.59 -14.09
C THR A 303 -5.42 -3.14 -15.39
N THR A 304 -4.77 -3.50 -16.50
CA THR A 304 -5.31 -3.34 -17.87
C THR A 304 -5.78 -4.68 -18.44
N ARG A 305 -5.65 -5.77 -17.68
CA ARG A 305 -6.03 -7.12 -18.11
C ARG A 305 -7.54 -7.30 -18.06
N SER A 306 -8.12 -7.79 -19.14
CA SER A 306 -9.51 -8.24 -19.16
C SER A 306 -9.61 -9.69 -18.66
N SER A 307 -10.69 -10.05 -17.95
CA SER A 307 -10.86 -11.42 -17.43
C SER A 307 -11.00 -12.49 -18.52
N GLY A 308 -11.28 -12.07 -19.76
CA GLY A 308 -11.42 -12.95 -20.92
C GLY A 308 -10.13 -13.21 -21.70
N SER A 309 -9.06 -12.46 -21.42
CA SER A 309 -7.72 -12.82 -21.93
C SER A 309 -7.13 -13.88 -21.01
N GLY A 310 -7.76 -15.06 -21.03
CA GLY A 310 -7.13 -16.30 -20.61
C GLY A 310 -5.74 -16.33 -21.23
N PHE A 311 -4.74 -16.72 -20.44
CA PHE A 311 -3.36 -16.87 -20.85
C PHE A 311 -3.30 -17.29 -22.31
N SER A 312 -3.11 -16.32 -23.21
CA SER A 312 -2.32 -16.59 -24.38
C SER A 312 -0.99 -16.93 -23.74
N MET A 313 -0.78 -18.24 -23.49
CA MET A 313 0.55 -18.79 -23.56
C MET A 313 1.06 -18.18 -24.86
N TYR A 314 1.83 -17.11 -24.73
CA TYR A 314 2.93 -16.88 -25.63
C TYR A 314 3.67 -18.20 -25.56
N GLY A 315 3.23 -19.14 -26.42
CA GLY A 315 3.93 -20.36 -26.71
C GLY A 315 5.34 -19.88 -26.90
N SER A 316 6.21 -20.37 -26.05
CA SER A 316 7.66 -20.21 -26.14
C SER A 316 8.00 -20.15 -27.62
N SER A 317 8.17 -18.94 -28.15
CA SER A 317 8.36 -18.78 -29.58
C SER A 317 9.58 -19.62 -29.88
N PRO A 318 9.51 -20.62 -30.79
CA PRO A 318 10.64 -21.51 -31.06
C PRO A 318 11.92 -20.72 -31.39
N MET A 319 11.80 -19.45 -31.81
CA MET A 319 12.90 -18.50 -31.90
C MET A 319 13.80 -18.41 -30.66
N ARG A 320 13.27 -18.43 -29.43
CA ARG A 320 14.13 -18.34 -28.22
C ARG A 320 14.98 -19.60 -28.03
N MET A 321 14.42 -20.78 -28.31
CA MET A 321 15.18 -22.03 -28.30
C MET A 321 16.19 -22.10 -29.47
N ILE A 322 15.80 -21.60 -30.65
CA ILE A 322 16.69 -21.52 -31.82
C ILE A 322 17.87 -20.56 -31.55
N MET A 323 17.63 -19.40 -30.92
CA MET A 323 18.70 -18.45 -30.60
C MET A 323 19.70 -19.02 -29.60
N ILE A 324 19.25 -19.77 -28.59
CA ILE A 324 20.15 -20.47 -27.66
C ILE A 324 20.92 -21.59 -28.39
N GLY A 325 20.25 -22.35 -29.25
CA GLY A 325 20.87 -23.41 -30.05
C GLY A 325 21.96 -22.89 -31.01
N VAL A 326 21.68 -21.81 -31.74
CA VAL A 326 22.65 -21.18 -32.67
C VAL A 326 23.87 -20.65 -31.90
N PHE A 327 23.66 -20.10 -30.71
CA PHE A 327 24.75 -19.59 -29.89
C PHE A 327 25.69 -20.70 -29.38
N VAL A 328 25.12 -21.84 -28.97
CA VAL A 328 25.90 -23.03 -28.54
C VAL A 328 26.69 -23.62 -29.72
N VAL A 329 26.11 -23.67 -30.91
CA VAL A 329 26.81 -24.17 -32.12
C VAL A 329 27.96 -23.24 -32.53
N LEU A 330 27.74 -21.92 -32.49
CA LEU A 330 28.80 -20.95 -32.78
C LEU A 330 29.97 -21.07 -31.79
N MET A 331 29.68 -21.25 -30.49
CA MET A 331 30.71 -21.50 -29.48
C MET A 331 31.52 -22.77 -29.75
N ALA A 332 30.86 -23.86 -30.13
CA ALA A 332 31.54 -25.12 -30.45
C ALA A 332 32.47 -24.96 -31.68
N LEU A 333 32.03 -24.21 -32.69
CA LEU A 333 32.83 -23.95 -33.89
C LEU A 333 34.07 -23.08 -33.61
N PHE A 334 33.93 -22.06 -32.74
CA PHE A 334 35.07 -21.23 -32.32
C PHE A 334 36.07 -21.93 -31.40
N SER A 335 35.66 -23.04 -30.76
CA SER A 335 36.54 -23.82 -29.88
C SER A 335 37.40 -24.85 -30.64
N ALA A 336 37.08 -25.10 -31.91
CA ALA A 336 37.72 -26.12 -32.75
C ALA A 336 38.78 -25.57 -33.72
N VAL A 337 39.03 -24.25 -33.69
CA VAL A 337 40.05 -23.53 -34.47
C VAL A 337 41.11 -23.00 -33.51
#